data_AF-A0AAU8DJ36-F1
#
_entry.id   AF-A0AAU8DJ36-F1
#
_cell.length_a   1.000
_cell.length_b   1.000
_cell.length_c   1.000
_cell.angle_alpha   90.00
_cell.angle_beta   90.00
_cell.angle_gamma   90.00
#
_symmetry.space_group_name_H-M   'P 1'
#
loop_
_entity.id
_entity.type
_entity.pdbx_description
1 polymer ?
#
loop_
_entity_poly.entity_id
_entity_poly.type
_entity_poly.pdbx_seq_one_letter_code
_entity_poly.pdbx_strand_id
1 'polypeptide(L)'
;MSGMDLEKKAPHGDDSALVPHSSPAPVRYNPDAPSEEWGWHGEWRVFAAKGSKTLLVVFTLVMFAMLFGNHVSRVEDWWLVLIGLGMIVWLVWREAAARHRRRTRP
;
A
#
# COMPACT_ATOMS: atom_id res chain seq x y z
N MET A 1 71.58 -17.93 -17.30
CA MET A 1 70.45 -16.98 -17.46
C MET A 1 69.23 -17.68 -16.91
N SER A 2 68.80 -17.26 -15.72
CA SER A 2 67.70 -17.85 -14.95
C SER A 2 66.37 -17.46 -15.58
N GLY A 3 65.63 -18.44 -16.11
CA GLY A 3 64.28 -18.27 -16.64
C GLY A 3 63.28 -18.57 -15.54
N MET A 4 62.41 -17.59 -15.27
CA MET A 4 61.42 -17.60 -14.21
C MET A 4 60.41 -18.75 -14.34
N ASP A 5 60.38 -19.63 -13.34
CA ASP A 5 59.26 -20.54 -13.06
C ASP A 5 58.08 -19.71 -12.52
N LEU A 6 57.18 -19.29 -13.42
CA LEU A 6 55.89 -18.74 -13.02
C LEU A 6 54.86 -19.87 -12.96
N GLU A 7 54.70 -20.37 -11.74
CA GLU A 7 53.70 -21.33 -11.33
C GLU A 7 52.30 -20.90 -11.79
N LYS A 8 51.74 -21.68 -12.73
CA LYS A 8 50.37 -21.52 -13.22
C LYS A 8 49.41 -22.00 -12.14
N LYS A 9 49.03 -21.09 -11.25
CA LYS A 9 47.97 -21.29 -10.26
C LYS A 9 46.69 -21.74 -10.99
N ALA A 10 46.28 -22.99 -10.75
CA ALA A 10 44.99 -23.48 -11.22
C ALA A 10 43.88 -22.58 -10.65
N PRO A 11 42.86 -22.19 -11.44
CA PRO A 11 41.68 -21.57 -10.86
C PRO A 11 41.03 -22.59 -9.92
N HIS A 12 41.13 -22.28 -8.64
CA HIS A 12 40.41 -22.94 -7.58
C HIS A 12 38.93 -22.82 -7.92
N GLY A 13 38.26 -23.95 -8.15
CA GLY A 13 36.82 -23.98 -8.29
C GLY A 13 36.21 -23.49 -6.99
N ASP A 14 35.70 -22.27 -7.03
CA ASP A 14 34.81 -21.70 -6.05
C ASP A 14 33.39 -21.76 -6.63
N ASP A 15 32.68 -22.79 -6.19
CA ASP A 15 31.29 -23.16 -6.43
C ASP A 15 30.29 -22.08 -5.96
N SER A 16 30.46 -20.85 -6.43
CA SER A 16 29.76 -19.65 -5.94
C SER A 16 29.24 -18.78 -7.07
N ALA A 17 28.48 -19.37 -8.01
CA ALA A 17 27.65 -18.57 -8.91
C ALA A 17 26.43 -19.29 -9.51
N LEU A 18 26.02 -20.45 -8.99
CA LEU A 18 24.63 -20.89 -9.21
C LEU A 18 23.74 -20.08 -8.26
N VAL A 19 23.58 -18.79 -8.55
CA VAL A 19 22.39 -18.07 -8.11
C VAL A 19 21.29 -18.67 -8.96
N PRO A 20 20.37 -19.50 -8.43
CA PRO A 20 19.18 -19.82 -9.18
C PRO A 20 18.50 -18.48 -9.43
N HIS A 21 18.56 -18.01 -10.68
CA HIS A 21 17.59 -17.03 -11.16
C HIS A 21 16.25 -17.73 -11.05
N SER A 22 15.64 -17.64 -9.86
CA SER A 22 14.25 -17.98 -9.65
C SER A 22 13.53 -17.17 -10.71
N SER A 23 13.09 -17.84 -11.77
CA SER A 23 12.43 -17.18 -12.87
C SER A 23 11.30 -16.37 -12.25
N PRO A 24 11.30 -15.03 -12.37
CA PRO A 24 10.20 -14.26 -11.83
C PRO A 24 8.95 -14.79 -12.53
N ALA A 25 7.92 -15.11 -11.74
CA ALA A 25 6.62 -15.45 -12.28
C ALA A 25 6.26 -14.43 -13.37
N PRO A 26 5.64 -14.84 -14.49
CA PRO A 26 5.40 -13.95 -15.62
C PRO A 26 4.71 -12.67 -15.13
N VAL A 27 5.43 -11.55 -15.25
CA VAL A 27 4.96 -10.23 -14.82
C VAL A 27 3.72 -9.93 -15.65
N ARG A 28 2.54 -9.94 -15.01
CA ARG A 28 1.32 -9.54 -15.68
C ARG A 28 1.34 -8.02 -15.81
N TYR A 29 1.39 -7.55 -17.05
CA TYR A 29 1.14 -6.15 -17.36
C TYR A 29 -0.30 -5.79 -16.99
N ASN A 30 -0.47 -4.82 -16.11
CA ASN A 30 -1.77 -4.23 -15.81
C ASN A 30 -1.94 -2.93 -16.62
N PRO A 31 -2.83 -2.89 -17.62
CA PRO A 31 -3.06 -1.69 -18.41
C PRO A 31 -3.64 -0.53 -17.59
N ASP A 32 -4.33 -0.83 -16.48
CA ASP A 32 -4.91 0.19 -15.58
C ASP A 32 -3.89 0.78 -14.61
N ALA A 33 -2.76 0.08 -14.39
CA ALA A 33 -1.66 0.53 -13.53
C ALA A 33 -0.29 0.14 -14.14
N PRO A 34 0.18 0.85 -15.19
CA PRO A 34 1.43 0.50 -15.89
C PRO A 34 2.69 0.53 -15.02
N SER A 35 2.67 1.31 -13.93
CA SER A 35 3.80 1.40 -12.98
C SER A 35 3.75 0.33 -11.89
N GLU A 36 2.78 -0.58 -11.89
CA GLU A 36 2.66 -1.69 -10.92
C GLU A 36 3.91 -2.58 -10.90
N GLU A 37 4.58 -2.69 -12.04
CA GLU A 37 5.86 -3.40 -12.19
C GLU A 37 7.04 -2.73 -11.46
N TRP A 38 6.97 -1.44 -11.09
CA TRP A 38 8.03 -0.72 -10.36
C TRP A 38 7.95 -0.94 -8.83
N GLY A 39 7.00 -1.75 -8.37
CA GLY A 39 7.00 -2.32 -7.02
C GLY A 39 6.53 -1.43 -5.87
N TRP A 40 6.31 -0.13 -6.09
CA TRP A 40 5.72 0.75 -5.08
C TRP A 40 4.18 0.60 -4.96
N HIS A 41 3.54 0.00 -5.97
CA HIS A 41 2.12 -0.36 -5.94
C HIS A 41 1.91 -1.54 -5.01
N GLY A 42 1.79 -1.27 -3.72
CA GLY A 42 1.23 -2.24 -2.80
C GLY A 42 -0.26 -2.39 -3.09
N GLU A 43 -0.75 -3.62 -3.26
CA GLU A 43 -2.17 -3.88 -3.01
C GLU A 43 -2.44 -3.41 -1.58
N TRP A 44 -2.99 -2.21 -1.40
CA TRP A 44 -3.37 -1.67 -0.10
C TRP A 44 -4.33 -2.65 0.63
N ARG A 45 -4.96 -3.57 -0.11
CA ARG A 45 -5.71 -4.72 0.41
C ARG A 45 -4.88 -5.77 1.14
N VAL A 46 -3.59 -5.96 0.81
CA VAL A 46 -2.69 -6.90 1.50
C VAL A 46 -2.20 -6.30 2.81
N PHE A 47 -1.75 -5.05 2.81
CA PHE A 47 -1.30 -4.35 4.03
C PHE A 47 -2.48 -3.94 4.93
N ALA A 48 -3.67 -3.74 4.37
CA ALA A 48 -4.86 -3.33 5.09
C ALA A 48 -6.15 -3.87 4.45
N ALA A 49 -6.37 -5.18 4.56
CA ALA A 49 -7.62 -5.83 4.12
C ALA A 49 -8.89 -5.16 4.70
N LYS A 50 -8.77 -4.57 5.90
CA LYS A 50 -9.80 -3.74 6.54
C LYS A 50 -9.41 -2.26 6.70
N GLY A 51 -8.14 -1.90 6.47
CA GLY A 51 -7.62 -0.62 6.96
C GLY A 51 -8.13 0.59 6.18
N SER A 52 -8.60 0.46 4.93
CA SER A 52 -9.28 1.59 4.26
C SER A 52 -10.60 2.00 4.95
N LYS A 53 -11.26 1.07 5.65
CA LYS A 53 -12.43 1.38 6.48
C LYS A 53 -12.01 1.88 7.86
N THR A 54 -11.10 1.18 8.52
CA THR A 54 -10.65 1.55 9.87
C THR A 54 -10.02 2.93 9.87
N LEU A 55 -9.15 3.24 8.90
CA LEU A 55 -8.53 4.57 8.76
C LEU A 55 -9.59 5.63 8.56
N LEU A 56 -10.58 5.43 7.68
CA LEU A 56 -11.65 6.40 7.48
C LEU A 56 -12.44 6.65 8.77
N VAL A 57 -12.76 5.60 9.53
CA VAL A 57 -13.43 5.73 10.84
C VAL A 57 -12.57 6.52 11.81
N VAL A 58 -11.28 6.17 11.95
CA VAL A 58 -10.35 6.87 12.84
C VAL A 58 -10.25 8.35 12.46
N PHE A 59 -10.07 8.66 11.17
CA PHE A 59 -9.99 10.04 10.68
C PHE A 59 -11.30 10.80 10.92
N THR A 60 -12.45 10.14 10.76
CA THR A 60 -13.76 10.73 11.08
C THR A 60 -13.83 11.09 12.56
N LEU A 61 -13.42 10.18 13.46
CA LEU A 61 -13.40 10.45 14.90
C LEU A 61 -12.44 11.58 15.26
N VAL A 62 -11.27 11.65 14.61
CA VAL A 62 -10.29 12.73 14.82
C VAL A 62 -10.88 14.09 14.44
N MET A 63 -11.63 14.20 13.33
CA MET A 63 -12.29 15.46 12.96
C MET A 63 -13.22 15.98 14.07
N PHE A 64 -13.96 15.10 14.74
CA PHE A 64 -14.81 15.51 15.86
C PHE A 64 -14.04 15.72 17.15
N ALA A 65 -12.96 14.98 17.38
CA ALA A 65 -12.07 15.20 18.51
C ALA A 65 -11.42 16.59 18.46
N MET A 66 -11.12 17.08 17.25
CA MET A 66 -10.55 18.41 17.04
C MET A 66 -11.49 19.56 17.46
N LEU A 67 -12.80 19.33 17.60
CA LEU A 67 -13.72 20.34 18.15
C LEU A 67 -13.37 20.74 19.59
N PHE A 68 -12.64 19.89 20.31
CA PHE A 68 -12.16 20.17 21.64
C PHE A 68 -10.75 20.75 21.55
N GLY A 69 -10.66 22.08 21.56
CA GLY A 69 -9.38 22.77 21.38
C GLY A 69 -9.46 24.27 21.64
N ASN A 70 -8.39 24.97 21.30
CA ASN A 70 -8.25 26.42 21.48
C ASN A 70 -8.90 27.21 20.32
N HIS A 71 -10.13 26.87 19.93
CA HIS A 71 -10.83 27.57 18.87
C HIS A 71 -11.35 28.92 19.38
N VAL A 72 -10.86 30.01 18.80
CA VAL A 72 -11.32 31.37 19.10
C VAL A 72 -12.58 31.72 18.30
N SER A 73 -12.66 31.21 17.07
CA SER A 73 -13.78 31.44 16.14
C SER A 73 -14.50 30.13 15.85
N ARG A 74 -15.84 30.20 15.70
CA ARG A 74 -16.66 29.05 15.33
C ARG A 74 -16.54 28.63 13.87
N VAL A 75 -15.84 29.41 13.03
CA VAL A 75 -15.68 29.08 11.61
C VAL A 75 -14.98 27.73 11.45
N GLU A 76 -13.96 27.45 12.25
CA GLU A 76 -13.26 26.16 12.24
C GLU A 76 -14.20 25.01 12.64
N ASP A 77 -14.98 25.19 13.71
CA ASP A 77 -15.96 24.19 14.16
C ASP A 77 -16.95 23.82 13.04
N TRP A 78 -17.46 24.80 12.30
CA TRP A 78 -18.38 24.56 11.19
C TRP A 78 -17.74 23.70 10.10
N TRP A 79 -16.48 23.95 9.76
CA TRP A 79 -15.76 23.16 8.77
C TRP A 79 -15.47 21.74 9.27
N LEU A 80 -15.03 21.58 10.52
CA LEU A 80 -14.79 20.26 11.13
C LEU A 80 -16.07 19.42 11.16
N VAL A 81 -17.20 20.03 11.56
CA VAL A 81 -18.51 19.37 11.56
C VAL A 81 -18.94 19.00 10.15
N LEU A 82 -18.83 19.91 9.18
CA LEU A 82 -19.24 19.67 7.80
C LEU A 82 -18.44 18.52 7.17
N ILE A 83 -17.12 18.55 7.32
CA ILE A 83 -16.23 17.50 6.79
C ILE A 83 -16.50 16.17 7.50
N GLY A 84 -16.58 16.18 8.83
CA GLY A 84 -16.86 14.98 9.63
C GLY A 84 -18.20 14.35 9.26
N LEU A 85 -19.25 15.16 9.06
CA LEU A 85 -20.57 14.67 8.63
C LEU A 85 -20.51 14.08 7.21
N GLY A 86 -19.80 14.73 6.29
CA GLY A 86 -19.57 14.20 4.94
C GLY A 86 -18.89 12.83 4.95
N MET A 87 -17.91 12.63 5.83
CA MET A 87 -17.23 11.34 6.00
C MET A 87 -18.15 10.26 6.57
N ILE A 88 -19.01 10.58 7.54
CA ILE A 88 -20.04 9.66 8.05
C ILE A 88 -20.99 9.24 6.93
N VAL A 89 -21.50 10.21 6.15
CA VAL A 89 -22.40 9.94 5.03
C VAL A 89 -21.74 9.01 4.01
N TRP A 90 -20.48 9.29 3.64
CA TRP A 90 -19.72 8.41 2.76
C TRP A 90 -19.61 7.00 3.34
N LEU A 91 -19.22 6.86 4.61
CA LEU A 91 -19.05 5.56 5.25
C LEU A 91 -20.35 4.73 5.20
N VAL A 92 -21.48 5.34 5.54
CA VAL A 92 -22.79 4.68 5.52
C VAL A 92 -23.18 4.31 4.09
N TRP A 93 -23.02 5.22 3.14
CA TRP A 93 -23.34 4.96 1.73
C TRP A 93 -22.53 3.81 1.15
N ARG A 94 -21.22 3.76 1.43
CA ARG A 94 -20.33 2.68 0.99
C ARG A 94 -20.78 1.33 1.56
N GLU A 95 -21.15 1.29 2.83
CA GLU A 95 -21.63 0.06 3.48
C GLU A 95 -23.00 -0.37 2.94
N ALA A 96 -23.90 0.57 2.71
CA ALA A 96 -25.19 0.30 2.08
C ALA A 96 -24.99 -0.28 0.66
N ALA A 97 -24.16 0.37 -0.16
CA ALA A 97 -23.84 -0.10 -1.51
C ALA A 97 -23.19 -1.50 -1.51
N ALA A 98 -22.26 -1.76 -0.59
CA ALA A 98 -21.64 -3.07 -0.43
C ALA A 98 -22.67 -4.15 -0.02
N ARG A 99 -23.62 -3.82 0.86
CA ARG A 99 -24.70 -4.73 1.26
C ARG A 99 -25.65 -5.03 0.11
N HIS A 100 -26.03 -4.01 -0.67
CA HIS A 100 -26.85 -4.21 -1.88
C HIS A 100 -26.18 -5.17 -2.86
N ARG A 101 -24.89 -4.98 -3.16
CA ARG A 101 -24.13 -5.88 -4.04
C ARG A 101 -24.06 -7.33 -3.55
N ARG A 102 -24.07 -7.58 -2.24
CA ARG A 102 -24.08 -8.94 -1.68
C ARG A 102 -25.44 -9.62 -1.83
N ARG A 103 -26.53 -8.86 -1.76
CA ARG A 103 -27.91 -9.37 -1.89
C ARG A 103 -28.28 -9.73 -3.34
N THR A 104 -27.63 -9.10 -4.31
CA THR A 104 -27.93 -9.29 -5.75
C THR A 104 -27.02 -10.30 -6.44
N ARG A 105 -26.19 -11.05 -5.70
CA ARG A 105 -25.41 -12.16 -6.26
C ARG A 105 -26.28 -13.42 -6.24
N PRO A 106 -26.52 -14.09 -7.39
CA PRO A 106 -27.25 -15.35 -7.47
C PRO A 106 -26.49 -16.50 -6.80
#